data_AF-A0A2P6S607-F1
#
_entry.id   AF-A0A2P6S607-F1
#
_cell.length_a   1.000
_cell.length_b   1.000
_cell.length_c   1.000
_cell.angle_alpha   90.00
_cell.angle_beta   90.00
_cell.angle_gamma   90.00
#
_symmetry.space_group_name_H-M   'P 1'
#
loop_
_entity.id
_entity.type
_entity.pdbx_description
1 polymer ?
#
loop_
_entity_poly.entity_id
_entity_poly.type
_entity_poly.pdbx_seq_one_letter_code
_entity_poly.pdbx_strand_id
1 'polypeptide(L)'
;MPEVHCSRERSKAAWKVIEEYLMPYVEKERYQIPRTCRLHPDNDLYRDQEQHKIRIDIYEWQCGYCKKRFYEEKFLDKHFDNRHHNLLNVSHSRCLADVCGALHCDVAMGAAPHKTKCNPAAAARNKHLCEGLADSCFPVNQGPSANRLHEFFLRQFCDALTCTGRQKPFSQGRKKRRMSISYIVISVLTLMLLLLYYTYLYIYRSGIKRGTQDLKRVSLTQSGRKKKPS
;
A
#
# COMPACT_ATOMS: atom_id res chain seq x y z
N MET A 1 0.12 31.47 -16.30
CA MET A 1 -0.16 30.46 -15.26
C MET A 1 1.15 30.24 -14.51
N PRO A 2 1.18 30.19 -13.16
CA PRO A 2 2.44 30.01 -12.44
C PRO A 2 3.09 28.68 -12.84
N GLU A 3 4.39 28.71 -13.09
CA GLU A 3 5.15 27.50 -13.41
C GLU A 3 5.36 26.67 -12.13
N VAL A 4 4.86 25.43 -12.13
CA VAL A 4 4.99 24.53 -10.98
C VAL A 4 6.26 23.71 -11.13
N HIS A 5 7.32 24.11 -10.43
CA HIS A 5 8.58 23.34 -10.36
C HIS A 5 8.50 22.27 -9.26
N CYS A 6 7.67 21.24 -9.48
CA CYS A 6 7.58 20.10 -8.56
C CYS A 6 7.65 18.78 -9.32
N SER A 7 8.58 17.89 -8.93
CA SER A 7 8.66 16.57 -9.53
C SER A 7 7.59 15.66 -8.93
N ARG A 8 6.55 15.31 -9.71
CA ARG A 8 5.46 14.41 -9.29
C ARG A 8 5.99 13.06 -8.81
N GLU A 9 6.89 12.43 -9.56
CA GLU A 9 7.44 11.12 -9.21
C GLU A 9 8.15 11.14 -7.84
N ARG A 10 8.99 12.17 -7.61
CA ARG A 10 9.66 12.35 -6.31
C ARG A 10 8.67 12.68 -5.20
N SER A 11 7.65 13.49 -5.46
CA SER A 11 6.58 13.79 -4.50
C SER A 11 5.84 12.52 -4.08
N LYS A 12 5.50 11.65 -5.04
CA LYS A 12 4.89 10.34 -4.80
C LYS A 12 5.82 9.42 -3.98
N ALA A 13 7.12 9.44 -4.26
CA ALA A 13 8.11 8.70 -3.48
C ALA A 13 8.20 9.20 -2.03
N ALA A 14 8.22 10.52 -1.82
CA ALA A 14 8.19 11.13 -0.49
C ALA A 14 6.94 10.73 0.29
N TRP A 15 5.77 10.84 -0.34
CA TRP A 15 4.52 10.42 0.28
C TRP A 15 4.53 8.95 0.66
N LYS A 16 5.01 8.07 -0.21
CA LYS A 16 5.14 6.63 0.07
C LYS A 16 6.03 6.36 1.28
N VAL A 17 7.14 7.09 1.44
CA VAL A 17 7.99 6.99 2.63
C VAL A 17 7.23 7.43 3.88
N ILE A 18 6.53 8.56 3.83
CA ILE A 18 5.72 9.08 4.94
C ILE A 18 4.67 8.05 5.35
N GLU A 19 3.91 7.54 4.39
CA GLU A 19 2.85 6.55 4.63
C GLU A 19 3.38 5.22 5.18
N GLU A 20 4.51 4.72 4.67
CA GLU A 20 5.05 3.41 5.04
C GLU A 20 5.80 3.44 6.38
N TYR A 21 6.53 4.53 6.68
CA TYR A 21 7.47 4.60 7.81
C TYR A 21 7.09 5.61 8.90
N LEU A 22 6.34 6.68 8.60
CA LEU A 22 5.99 7.72 9.58
C LEU A 22 4.57 7.59 10.11
N MET A 23 3.57 7.57 9.23
CA MET A 23 2.15 7.54 9.60
C MET A 23 1.78 6.41 10.58
N PRO A 24 2.33 5.19 10.49
CA PRO A 24 2.06 4.13 11.46
C PRO A 24 2.37 4.48 12.91
N TYR A 25 3.37 5.33 13.15
CA TYR A 25 3.75 5.79 14.48
C TYR A 25 2.93 7.00 14.91
N VAL A 26 2.65 7.93 13.99
CA VAL A 26 1.76 9.08 14.24
C VAL A 26 0.37 8.59 14.68
N GLU A 27 -0.19 7.61 13.98
CA GLU A 27 -1.47 6.99 14.32
C GLU A 27 -1.43 6.25 15.67
N LYS A 28 -0.34 5.53 15.95
CA LYS A 28 -0.14 4.82 17.22
C LYS A 28 -0.12 5.79 18.41
N GLU A 29 0.56 6.93 18.24
CA GLU A 29 0.66 7.98 19.24
C GLU A 29 -0.59 8.88 19.29
N ARG A 30 -1.58 8.64 18.40
CA ARG A 30 -2.80 9.44 18.21
C ARG A 30 -2.50 10.93 18.04
N TYR A 31 -1.39 11.24 17.38
CA TYR A 31 -0.92 12.59 17.22
C TYR A 31 -1.52 13.24 15.97
N GLN A 32 -1.90 14.51 16.09
CA GLN A 32 -2.34 15.31 14.95
C GLN A 32 -1.17 16.17 14.48
N ILE A 33 -0.73 15.93 13.25
CA ILE A 33 0.32 16.75 12.64
C ILE A 33 -0.22 18.18 12.51
N PRO A 34 0.55 19.23 12.88
CA PRO A 34 0.11 20.61 12.70
C PRO A 34 -0.12 20.96 11.23
N ARG A 35 -1.15 21.74 10.90
CA ARG A 35 -1.38 22.22 9.51
C ARG A 35 -0.24 23.06 8.95
N THR A 36 0.63 23.60 9.80
CA THR A 36 1.83 24.35 9.39
C THR A 36 2.98 23.44 8.96
N CYS A 37 2.96 22.15 9.33
CA CYS A 37 3.99 21.19 8.99
C CYS A 37 3.97 20.85 7.49
N ARG A 38 5.14 20.79 6.86
CA ARG A 38 5.27 20.44 5.43
C ARG A 38 4.84 19.01 5.12
N LEU A 39 4.92 18.11 6.08
CA LEU A 39 4.52 16.70 5.96
C LEU A 39 3.02 16.48 6.22
N HIS A 40 2.26 17.54 6.52
CA HIS A 40 0.83 17.42 6.71
C HIS A 40 0.16 16.94 5.40
N PRO A 41 -0.75 15.94 5.45
CA PRO A 41 -1.37 15.38 4.24
C PRO A 41 -2.05 16.44 3.35
N ASP A 42 -2.78 17.39 3.96
CA ASP A 42 -3.48 18.46 3.24
C ASP A 42 -2.54 19.46 2.55
N ASN A 43 -1.26 19.48 2.91
CA ASN A 43 -0.28 20.37 2.32
C ASN A 43 0.40 19.77 1.10
N ASP A 44 0.21 18.49 0.77
CA ASP A 44 0.83 17.88 -0.40
C ASP A 44 0.15 18.36 -1.69
N LEU A 45 0.95 19.00 -2.55
CA LEU A 45 0.50 19.59 -3.82
C LEU A 45 -0.23 18.61 -4.74
N TYR A 46 0.23 17.36 -4.82
CA TYR A 46 -0.36 16.38 -5.72
C TYR A 46 -1.37 15.46 -5.02
N ARG A 47 -1.59 15.63 -3.71
CA ARG A 47 -2.40 14.72 -2.89
C ARG A 47 -3.76 14.41 -3.48
N ASP A 48 -4.49 15.45 -3.84
CA ASP A 48 -5.84 15.34 -4.39
C ASP A 48 -5.83 14.53 -5.70
N GLN A 49 -4.92 14.85 -6.62
CA GLN A 49 -4.81 14.14 -7.89
C GLN A 49 -4.41 12.67 -7.72
N GLU A 50 -3.49 12.38 -6.80
CA GLU A 50 -3.11 11.00 -6.48
C GLU A 50 -4.29 10.20 -5.89
N GLN A 51 -5.12 10.81 -5.04
CA GLN A 51 -6.34 10.20 -4.50
C GLN A 51 -7.42 9.98 -5.58
N HIS A 52 -7.38 10.75 -6.66
CA HIS A 52 -8.27 10.60 -7.82
C HIS A 52 -7.73 9.66 -8.90
N LYS A 53 -6.70 8.87 -8.61
CA LYS A 53 -6.28 7.75 -9.47
C LYS A 53 -7.09 6.50 -9.13
N ILE A 54 -7.92 6.06 -10.06
CA ILE A 54 -8.71 4.84 -9.90
C ILE A 54 -8.05 3.75 -10.72
N ARG A 55 -7.55 2.70 -10.07
CA ARG A 55 -7.12 1.48 -10.75
C ARG A 55 -8.31 0.55 -10.91
N ILE A 56 -8.78 0.38 -12.14
CA ILE A 56 -9.93 -0.49 -12.44
C ILE A 56 -9.46 -1.95 -12.53
N ASP A 57 -8.36 -2.19 -13.24
CA ASP A 57 -7.76 -3.52 -13.37
C ASP A 57 -6.21 -3.41 -13.45
N ILE A 58 -5.52 -4.54 -13.64
CA ILE A 58 -4.06 -4.62 -13.70
C ILE A 58 -3.49 -3.68 -14.77
N TYR A 59 -4.19 -3.57 -15.90
CA TYR A 59 -3.79 -2.81 -17.09
C TYR A 59 -4.66 -1.57 -17.34
N GLU A 60 -5.46 -1.15 -16.37
CA GLU A 60 -6.42 -0.07 -16.61
C GLU A 60 -6.53 0.89 -15.44
N TRP A 61 -6.28 2.15 -15.76
CA TRP A 61 -6.34 3.32 -14.90
C TRP A 61 -7.42 4.27 -15.38
N GLN A 62 -8.07 4.96 -14.45
CA GLN A 62 -9.11 5.92 -14.74
C GLN A 62 -8.90 7.20 -13.94
N CYS A 63 -9.10 8.33 -14.62
CA CYS A 63 -9.16 9.64 -14.00
C CYS A 63 -10.43 9.77 -13.14
N GLY A 64 -10.27 10.06 -11.85
CA GLY A 64 -11.36 10.27 -10.91
C GLY A 64 -12.26 11.45 -11.26
N TYR A 65 -11.70 12.51 -11.87
CA TYR A 65 -12.41 13.73 -12.22
C TYR A 65 -13.29 13.61 -13.47
N CYS A 66 -12.74 13.09 -14.58
CA CYS A 66 -13.42 13.07 -15.88
C CYS A 66 -13.70 11.67 -16.44
N LYS A 67 -13.36 10.61 -15.67
CA LYS A 67 -13.59 9.20 -16.00
C LYS A 67 -12.88 8.67 -17.25
N LYS A 68 -11.98 9.45 -17.87
CA LYS A 68 -11.12 9.00 -18.97
C LYS A 68 -10.20 7.86 -18.51
N ARG A 69 -10.06 6.83 -19.36
CA ARG A 69 -9.29 5.61 -19.08
C ARG A 69 -7.93 5.63 -19.78
N PHE A 70 -6.97 4.95 -19.18
CA PHE A 70 -5.56 4.87 -19.59
C PHE A 70 -5.02 3.47 -19.30
N TYR A 71 -4.11 2.99 -20.12
CA TYR A 71 -3.53 1.65 -19.97
C TYR A 71 -2.36 1.60 -18.97
N GLU A 72 -1.70 2.74 -18.73
CA GLU A 72 -0.65 2.87 -17.71
C GLU A 72 -0.83 4.14 -16.88
N GLU A 73 -0.35 4.09 -15.64
CA GLU A 73 -0.41 5.21 -14.69
C GLU A 73 0.28 6.46 -15.23
N LYS A 74 1.42 6.31 -15.93
CA LYS A 74 2.18 7.45 -16.49
C LYS A 74 1.37 8.30 -17.47
N PHE A 75 0.41 7.70 -18.19
CA PHE A 75 -0.47 8.46 -19.09
C PHE A 75 -1.58 9.18 -18.35
N LEU A 76 -2.02 8.63 -17.21
CA LEU A 76 -2.94 9.31 -16.32
C LEU A 76 -2.24 10.51 -15.65
N ASP A 77 -0.98 10.36 -15.24
CA ASP A 77 -0.18 11.47 -14.69
C ASP A 77 -0.03 12.61 -15.70
N LYS A 78 0.40 12.27 -16.91
CA LYS A 78 0.48 13.24 -18.01
C LYS A 78 -0.88 13.87 -18.30
N HIS A 79 -1.97 13.13 -18.17
CA HIS A 79 -3.32 13.69 -18.32
C HIS A 79 -3.65 14.70 -17.21
N PHE A 80 -3.29 14.44 -15.96
CA PHE A 80 -3.47 15.42 -14.88
C PHE A 80 -2.69 16.71 -15.15
N ASP A 81 -1.43 16.58 -15.56
CA ASP A 81 -0.57 17.74 -15.86
C ASP A 81 -1.13 18.60 -17.00
N ASN A 82 -1.82 17.99 -17.98
CA ASN A 82 -2.35 18.72 -19.14
C ASN A 82 -3.79 19.21 -18.98
N ARG A 83 -4.64 18.49 -18.24
CA ARG A 83 -6.10 18.70 -18.24
C ARG A 83 -6.68 19.05 -16.88
N HIS A 84 -5.94 18.79 -15.80
CA HIS A 84 -6.37 19.04 -14.42
C HIS A 84 -5.33 19.83 -13.61
N HIS A 85 -4.38 20.48 -14.27
CA HIS A 85 -3.38 21.34 -13.61
C HIS A 85 -4.03 22.50 -12.83
N ASN A 86 -5.17 22.99 -13.31
CA ASN A 86 -5.95 24.04 -12.66
C ASN A 86 -6.58 23.63 -11.32
N LEU A 87 -6.63 22.33 -11.01
CA LEU A 87 -7.14 21.82 -9.73
C LEU A 87 -6.07 21.83 -8.63
N LEU A 88 -4.80 22.13 -8.96
CA LEU A 88 -3.73 22.22 -7.98
C LEU A 88 -3.87 23.48 -7.12
N ASN A 89 -3.82 23.33 -5.80
CA ASN A 89 -3.81 24.44 -4.87
C ASN A 89 -2.39 24.98 -4.65
N VAL A 90 -1.83 25.62 -5.69
CA VAL A 90 -0.42 26.07 -5.69
C VAL A 90 -0.12 27.11 -4.59
N SER A 91 -1.11 27.85 -4.11
CA SER A 91 -0.89 28.91 -3.09
C SER A 91 -0.71 28.37 -1.68
N HIS A 92 -1.39 27.28 -1.33
CA HIS A 92 -1.37 26.72 0.03
C HIS A 92 -0.60 25.41 0.14
N SER A 93 -0.52 24.64 -0.95
CA SER A 93 0.19 23.38 -0.97
C SER A 93 1.71 23.55 -1.13
N ARG A 94 2.43 22.51 -0.77
CA ARG A 94 3.89 22.41 -0.77
C ARG A 94 4.29 21.22 -1.64
N CYS A 95 5.41 21.36 -2.33
CA CYS A 95 5.99 20.26 -3.08
C CYS A 95 6.70 19.28 -2.13
N LEU A 96 6.22 18.04 -2.01
CA LEU A 96 6.91 17.04 -1.17
C LEU A 96 8.24 16.58 -1.79
N ALA A 97 8.46 16.79 -3.09
CA ALA A 97 9.76 16.48 -3.70
C ALA A 97 10.90 17.30 -3.07
N ASP A 98 10.61 18.49 -2.53
CA ASP A 98 11.61 19.36 -1.89
C ASP A 98 12.17 18.75 -0.60
N VAL A 99 11.41 17.88 0.07
CA VAL A 99 11.84 17.19 1.29
C VAL A 99 12.42 15.81 1.02
N CYS A 100 12.55 15.39 -0.25
CA CYS A 100 13.03 14.05 -0.57
C CYS A 100 14.45 13.76 -0.08
N GLY A 101 15.31 14.79 -0.05
CA GLY A 101 16.66 14.65 0.49
C GLY A 101 16.67 14.29 1.98
N ALA A 102 15.71 14.80 2.75
CA ALA A 102 15.54 14.49 4.17
C ALA A 102 14.84 13.13 4.40
N LEU A 103 13.93 12.74 3.49
CA LEU A 103 13.15 11.51 3.60
C LEU A 103 13.77 10.29 2.90
N HIS A 104 14.97 10.39 2.31
CA HIS A 104 15.62 9.29 1.58
C HIS A 104 14.74 8.68 0.47
N CYS A 105 14.03 9.52 -0.30
CA CYS A 105 13.11 9.06 -1.37
C CYS A 105 13.75 8.09 -2.37
N ASP A 106 15.05 8.24 -2.64
CA ASP A 106 15.79 7.43 -3.59
C ASP A 106 15.70 5.92 -3.24
N VAL A 107 15.61 5.61 -1.95
CA VAL A 107 15.40 4.24 -1.45
C VAL A 107 14.02 3.71 -1.83
N ALA A 108 12.98 4.55 -1.75
CA ALA A 108 11.61 4.17 -2.08
C ALA A 108 11.35 4.04 -3.59
N MET A 109 12.14 4.78 -4.39
CA MET A 109 12.14 4.70 -5.86
C MET A 109 12.89 3.46 -6.38
N GLY A 110 13.57 2.71 -5.50
CA GLY A 110 14.33 1.52 -5.91
C GLY A 110 15.57 1.87 -6.75
N ALA A 111 16.00 3.14 -6.72
CA ALA A 111 17.30 3.50 -7.24
C ALA A 111 18.33 2.76 -6.36
N ALA A 112 19.05 1.81 -6.95
CA ALA A 112 20.24 1.28 -6.31
C ALA A 112 21.09 2.49 -5.90
N PRO A 113 21.71 2.51 -4.70
CA PRO A 113 22.60 3.58 -4.35
C PRO A 113 23.65 3.62 -5.45
N HIS A 114 23.55 4.59 -6.36
CA HIS A 114 24.62 4.84 -7.29
C HIS A 114 25.85 5.02 -6.40
N LYS A 115 26.94 4.32 -6.74
CA LYS A 115 28.21 4.42 -6.02
C LYS A 115 28.86 5.80 -6.23
N THR A 116 28.06 6.86 -6.25
CA THR A 116 28.51 8.23 -6.20
C THR A 116 29.04 8.49 -4.81
N LYS A 117 30.26 9.02 -4.76
CA LYS A 117 30.91 9.45 -3.53
C LYS A 117 29.98 10.40 -2.78
N CYS A 118 29.78 10.16 -1.48
CA CYS A 118 28.92 11.00 -0.65
C CYS A 118 29.36 12.47 -0.74
N ASN A 119 28.42 13.38 -0.96
CA ASN A 119 28.67 14.82 -0.92
C ASN A 119 28.37 15.35 0.49
N PRO A 120 29.40 15.74 1.28
CA PRO A 120 29.21 16.18 2.66
C PRO A 120 28.35 17.43 2.77
N ALA A 121 28.43 18.36 1.82
CA ALA A 121 27.60 19.56 1.83
C ALA A 121 26.12 19.24 1.58
N ALA A 122 25.84 18.27 0.69
CA ALA A 122 24.47 17.82 0.44
C ALA A 122 23.90 17.07 1.65
N ALA A 123 24.70 16.19 2.27
CA ALA A 123 24.30 15.46 3.48
C ALA A 123 23.98 16.42 4.63
N ALA A 124 24.84 17.42 4.89
CA ALA A 124 24.61 18.43 5.91
C ALA A 124 23.34 19.26 5.66
N ARG A 125 23.12 19.70 4.41
CA ARG A 125 21.89 20.44 4.05
C ARG A 125 20.63 19.60 4.27
N ASN A 126 20.65 18.34 3.82
CA ASN A 126 19.51 17.45 4.00
C ASN A 126 19.27 17.14 5.48
N LYS A 127 20.33 16.99 6.28
CA LYS A 127 20.24 16.77 7.73
C LYS A 127 19.56 17.95 8.42
N HIS A 128 20.01 19.18 8.15
CA HIS A 128 19.38 20.38 8.69
C HIS A 128 17.92 20.52 8.26
N LEU A 129 17.61 20.19 6.99
CA LEU A 129 16.22 20.16 6.51
C LEU A 129 15.39 19.12 7.28
N CYS A 130 15.95 17.94 7.56
CA CYS A 130 15.30 16.87 8.31
C CYS A 130 15.01 17.29 9.76
N GLU A 131 15.99 17.87 10.44
CA GLU A 131 15.84 18.40 11.81
C GLU A 131 14.76 19.49 11.86
N GLY A 132 14.76 20.44 10.92
CA GLY A 132 13.71 21.46 10.84
C GLY A 132 12.30 20.90 10.56
N LEU A 133 12.19 19.75 9.87
CA LEU A 133 10.91 19.04 9.74
C LEU A 133 10.50 18.42 11.08
N ALA A 134 11.44 17.83 11.83
CA ALA A 134 11.15 17.30 13.16
C ALA A 134 10.64 18.39 14.11
N ASP A 135 11.29 19.56 14.11
CA ASP A 135 10.90 20.71 14.94
C ASP A 135 9.51 21.26 14.58
N SER A 136 9.23 21.42 13.28
CA SER A 136 7.97 22.01 12.81
C SER A 136 6.78 21.04 12.86
N CYS A 137 7.02 19.75 12.69
CA CYS A 137 5.97 18.72 12.65
C CYS A 137 5.73 18.07 14.01
N PHE A 138 6.77 17.92 14.82
CA PHE A 138 6.74 17.26 16.13
C PHE A 138 7.45 18.12 17.19
N PRO A 139 6.95 19.32 17.49
CA PRO A 139 7.58 20.21 18.46
C PRO A 139 7.53 19.61 19.87
N VAL A 140 8.69 19.49 20.51
CA VAL A 140 8.88 18.81 21.81
C VAL A 140 8.07 19.42 22.96
N ASN A 141 7.68 20.68 22.85
CA ASN A 141 6.87 21.39 23.84
C ASN A 141 5.36 21.10 23.74
N GLN A 142 4.89 20.40 22.71
CA GLN A 142 3.48 20.04 22.53
C GLN A 142 3.09 18.70 23.18
N GLY A 143 3.87 18.26 24.17
CA GLY A 143 3.55 17.11 25.02
C GLY A 143 4.31 15.83 24.68
N PRO A 144 4.05 14.75 25.44
CA PRO A 144 4.89 13.56 25.43
C PRO A 144 4.80 12.77 24.11
N SER A 145 3.64 12.76 23.44
CA SER A 145 3.49 12.13 22.13
C SER A 145 4.29 12.86 21.05
N ALA A 146 4.26 14.19 21.05
CA ALA A 146 5.06 15.00 20.12
C ALA A 146 6.55 14.76 20.34
N ASN A 147 7.00 14.74 21.59
CA ASN A 147 8.40 14.45 21.94
C ASN A 147 8.85 13.05 21.48
N ARG A 148 8.03 12.01 21.70
CA ARG A 148 8.35 10.65 21.21
C ARG A 148 8.45 10.59 19.69
N LEU A 149 7.54 11.27 18.98
CA LEU A 149 7.57 11.32 17.52
C LEU A 149 8.75 12.13 17.00
N HIS A 150 9.14 13.19 17.70
CA HIS A 150 10.32 13.99 17.41
C HIS A 150 11.58 13.13 17.46
N GLU A 151 11.82 12.46 18.59
CA GLU A 151 12.98 11.57 18.78
C GLU A 151 12.97 10.42 17.76
N PHE A 152 11.79 9.83 17.52
CA PHE A 152 11.61 8.80 16.48
C PHE A 152 12.00 9.33 15.10
N PHE A 153 11.51 10.52 14.72
CA PHE A 153 11.77 11.09 13.39
C PHE A 153 13.26 11.36 13.19
N LEU A 154 13.92 11.95 14.18
CA LEU A 154 15.37 12.20 14.14
C LEU A 154 16.17 10.90 13.94
N ARG A 155 15.87 9.87 14.74
CA ARG A 155 16.58 8.58 14.64
C ARG A 155 16.30 7.83 13.35
N GLN A 156 15.05 7.83 12.89
CA GLN A 156 14.64 7.04 11.74
C GLN A 156 15.08 7.68 10.41
N PHE A 157 15.04 9.01 10.33
CA PHE A 157 15.28 9.75 9.08
C PHE A 157 16.59 10.53 9.11
N CYS A 158 16.87 11.28 10.18
CA CYS A 158 17.94 12.28 10.16
C CYS A 158 19.34 11.72 10.46
N ASP A 159 19.47 10.72 11.34
CA ASP A 159 20.78 10.14 11.71
C ASP A 159 21.51 9.50 10.52
N ALA A 160 20.76 8.96 9.56
CA ALA A 160 21.31 8.39 8.33
C ALA A 160 21.87 9.45 7.35
N LEU A 161 21.63 10.75 7.57
CA LEU A 161 22.08 11.84 6.70
C LEU A 161 23.53 12.27 7.02
N THR A 162 24.44 11.29 7.04
CA THR A 162 25.87 11.49 7.28
C THR A 162 26.70 10.72 6.26
N CYS A 163 27.88 11.25 5.89
CA CYS A 163 28.79 10.54 4.96
C CYS A 163 29.64 9.47 5.64
N THR A 164 29.65 9.43 6.98
CA THR A 164 30.49 8.54 7.80
C THR A 164 29.72 7.32 8.31
N GLY A 165 28.38 7.32 8.21
CA GLY A 165 27.51 6.29 8.78
C GLY A 165 27.28 5.09 7.86
N ARG A 166 27.40 3.88 8.41
CA ARG A 166 26.86 2.63 7.81
C ARG A 166 25.34 2.46 8.06
N GLN A 167 24.67 3.47 8.62
CA GLN A 167 23.27 3.37 9.01
C GLN A 167 22.37 3.37 7.78
N LYS A 168 21.52 2.34 7.67
CA LYS A 168 20.53 2.23 6.60
C LYS A 168 19.31 3.05 7.00
N PRO A 169 18.86 4.02 6.19
CA PRO A 169 17.53 4.60 6.37
C PRO A 169 16.54 3.43 6.23
N PHE A 170 15.69 3.21 7.25
CA PHE A 170 14.67 2.15 7.29
C PHE A 170 15.12 0.73 7.68
N SER A 171 16.03 0.57 8.65
CA SER A 171 16.38 -0.76 9.23
C SER A 171 15.19 -1.47 9.92
N GLN A 172 14.21 -0.71 10.39
CA GLN A 172 13.02 -1.20 11.08
C GLN A 172 11.74 -0.82 10.32
N GLY A 173 10.88 -1.82 10.10
CA GLY A 173 9.46 -1.58 9.92
C GLY A 173 8.99 -1.27 8.50
N ARG A 174 9.38 -2.08 7.51
CA ARG A 174 8.50 -2.25 6.35
C ARG A 174 7.25 -2.95 6.85
N LYS A 175 6.18 -2.22 7.20
CA LYS A 175 4.86 -2.83 7.40
C LYS A 175 4.45 -3.38 6.04
N LYS A 176 4.80 -4.65 5.78
CA LYS A 176 4.32 -5.43 4.64
C LYS A 176 2.80 -5.27 4.67
N ARG A 177 2.26 -4.52 3.69
CA ARG A 177 0.85 -4.16 3.56
C ARG A 177 0.03 -5.36 4.02
N ARG A 178 -0.79 -5.21 5.08
CA ARG A 178 -1.70 -6.28 5.60
C ARG A 178 -2.70 -6.80 4.56
N MET A 179 -2.59 -6.38 3.30
CA MET A 179 -3.41 -6.75 2.17
C MET A 179 -2.96 -8.08 1.54
N SER A 180 -2.85 -9.11 2.38
CA SER A 180 -2.51 -10.47 1.95
C SER A 180 -2.95 -11.52 2.95
N ILE A 181 -2.89 -11.28 4.27
CA ILE A 181 -3.23 -12.32 5.25
C ILE A 181 -4.73 -12.64 5.24
N SER A 182 -5.59 -11.63 5.29
CA SER A 182 -7.05 -11.83 5.24
C SER A 182 -7.49 -12.48 3.92
N TYR A 183 -6.91 -12.05 2.80
CA TYR A 183 -7.17 -12.63 1.48
C TYR A 183 -6.71 -14.10 1.39
N ILE A 184 -5.53 -14.44 1.91
CA ILE A 184 -5.03 -15.82 1.95
C ILE A 184 -5.94 -16.68 2.82
N VAL A 185 -6.34 -16.19 4.00
CA VAL A 185 -7.23 -16.94 4.91
C VAL A 185 -8.59 -17.20 4.26
N ILE A 186 -9.18 -16.20 3.60
CA ILE A 186 -10.45 -16.35 2.88
C ILE A 186 -10.31 -17.36 1.72
N SER A 187 -9.21 -17.28 0.96
CA SER A 187 -8.92 -18.19 -0.15
C SER A 187 -8.74 -19.65 0.29
N VAL A 188 -8.06 -19.87 1.43
CA VAL A 188 -7.88 -21.23 1.99
C VAL A 188 -9.22 -21.78 2.49
N LEU A 189 -10.03 -20.96 3.17
CA LEU A 189 -11.35 -21.35 3.64
C LEU A 189 -12.29 -21.75 2.50
N THR A 190 -12.32 -20.98 1.40
CA THR A 190 -13.15 -21.30 0.23
C THR A 190 -12.72 -22.60 -0.45
N LEU A 191 -11.42 -22.86 -0.58
CA LEU A 191 -10.91 -24.12 -1.14
C LEU A 191 -11.29 -25.33 -0.28
N MET A 192 -11.18 -25.22 1.05
CA MET A 192 -11.58 -26.30 1.97
C MET A 192 -13.07 -26.60 1.86
N LEU A 193 -13.91 -25.57 1.76
CA LEU A 193 -15.37 -25.71 1.68
C LEU A 193 -15.80 -26.34 0.34
N LEU A 194 -15.15 -25.97 -0.76
CA LEU A 194 -15.34 -26.63 -2.05
C LEU A 194 -14.94 -28.11 -1.99
N LEU A 195 -13.82 -28.44 -1.35
CA LEU A 195 -13.37 -29.83 -1.21
C LEU A 195 -14.42 -30.67 -0.48
N LEU A 196 -14.94 -30.17 0.65
CA LEU A 196 -15.99 -30.82 1.43
C LEU A 196 -17.30 -30.96 0.65
N TYR A 197 -17.67 -29.96 -0.14
CA TYR A 197 -18.86 -30.01 -0.99
C TYR A 197 -18.75 -31.10 -2.06
N TYR A 198 -17.60 -31.19 -2.75
CA TYR A 198 -17.39 -32.21 -3.78
C TYR A 198 -17.25 -33.62 -3.21
N THR A 199 -16.62 -33.79 -2.04
CA THR A 199 -16.59 -35.10 -1.36
C THR A 199 -17.98 -35.53 -0.90
N TYR A 200 -18.80 -34.60 -0.38
CA TYR A 200 -20.20 -34.86 -0.05
C TYR A 200 -20.99 -35.31 -1.29
N LEU A 201 -20.89 -34.59 -2.40
CA LEU A 201 -21.55 -34.97 -3.66
C LEU A 201 -21.06 -36.33 -4.18
N TYR A 202 -19.77 -36.63 -4.03
CA TYR A 202 -19.20 -37.92 -4.40
C TYR A 202 -19.77 -39.06 -3.54
N ILE A 203 -19.84 -38.87 -2.22
CA ILE A 203 -20.42 -39.84 -1.28
C ILE A 203 -21.93 -40.01 -1.56
N TYR A 204 -22.66 -38.92 -1.80
CA TYR A 204 -24.09 -38.97 -2.13
C TYR A 204 -24.35 -39.75 -3.43
N ARG A 205 -23.60 -39.44 -4.51
CA ARG A 205 -23.72 -40.16 -5.78
C ARG A 205 -23.28 -41.62 -5.69
N SER A 206 -22.20 -41.91 -4.97
CA SER A 206 -21.73 -43.28 -4.78
C SER A 206 -22.66 -44.09 -3.86
N GLY A 207 -23.25 -43.45 -2.85
CA GLY A 207 -24.30 -44.03 -2.00
C GLY A 207 -25.55 -44.39 -2.78
N ILE A 208 -26.02 -43.50 -3.67
CA ILE A 208 -27.14 -43.79 -4.58
C ILE A 208 -26.80 -44.94 -5.54
N LYS A 209 -25.57 -44.99 -6.07
CA LYS A 209 -25.11 -46.09 -6.93
C LYS A 209 -25.00 -47.43 -6.20
N ARG A 210 -24.62 -47.45 -4.91
CA ARG A 210 -24.62 -48.68 -4.09
C ARG A 210 -26.04 -49.14 -3.73
N GLY A 211 -26.91 -48.22 -3.32
CA GLY A 211 -28.31 -48.54 -3.01
C GLY A 211 -29.09 -49.09 -4.20
N THR A 212 -28.83 -48.59 -5.42
CA THR A 212 -29.42 -49.14 -6.65
C THR A 212 -28.87 -50.52 -7.03
N GLN A 213 -27.61 -50.85 -6.70
CA GLN A 213 -27.04 -52.19 -6.90
C GLN A 213 -27.60 -53.22 -5.90
N ASP A 214 -27.81 -52.83 -4.63
CA ASP A 214 -28.39 -53.73 -3.62
C ASP A 214 -29.87 -54.02 -3.88
N LEU A 215 -30.67 -53.02 -4.32
CA LEU A 215 -32.05 -53.25 -4.77
C LEU A 215 -32.12 -54.22 -5.97
N LYS A 216 -31.15 -54.14 -6.90
CA LYS A 216 -31.07 -55.04 -8.08
C LYS A 216 -30.69 -56.48 -7.71
N ARG A 217 -29.92 -56.69 -6.64
CA ARG A 217 -29.63 -58.05 -6.10
C ARG A 217 -30.82 -58.67 -5.38
N VAL A 218 -31.61 -57.86 -4.66
CA VAL A 218 -32.82 -58.33 -3.97
C VAL A 218 -33.92 -58.71 -4.98
N SER A 219 -34.06 -57.99 -6.10
CA SER A 219 -35.04 -58.33 -7.14
C SER A 219 -34.66 -59.57 -7.96
N LEU A 220 -33.36 -59.85 -8.15
CA LEU A 220 -32.89 -61.06 -8.86
C LEU A 220 -33.05 -62.34 -8.03
N THR A 221 -33.10 -62.26 -6.71
CA THR A 221 -33.28 -63.42 -5.82
C THR A 221 -34.75 -63.83 -5.62
N GLN A 222 -35.73 -62.97 -5.97
CA GLN A 222 -37.17 -63.27 -5.85
C GLN A 222 -37.83 -63.84 -7.12
N SER A 223 -37.18 -63.84 -8.29
CA SER A 223 -37.80 -64.32 -9.56
C SER A 223 -37.72 -65.84 -9.77
N GLY A 224 -37.20 -66.61 -8.81
CA GLY A 224 -36.89 -68.04 -8.95
C GLY A 224 -37.74 -69.00 -8.13
N ARG A 225 -39.04 -68.75 -7.91
CA ARG A 225 -39.92 -69.77 -7.27
C ARG A 225 -41.40 -69.61 -7.64
N LYS A 226 -41.82 -70.26 -8.73
CA LYS A 226 -43.18 -70.81 -8.85
C LYS A 226 -43.07 -72.30 -9.24
N LYS A 227 -43.36 -73.16 -8.26
CA LYS A 227 -43.62 -74.59 -8.46
C LYS A 227 -45.01 -74.76 -9.07
N LYS A 228 -45.12 -75.61 -10.10
CA LYS A 228 -46.36 -76.28 -10.50
C LYS A 228 -46.55 -77.51 -9.59
N PRO A 229 -47.75 -77.77 -9.07
CA PRO A 229 -48.20 -79.13 -8.84
C PRO A 229 -49.29 -79.52 -9.85
N SER A 230 -49.50 -80.83 -9.92
CA SER A 230 -50.35 -81.59 -10.84
C SER A 230 -51.83 -81.26 -10.75
#